data_AF-A0A659QXT0-F1
#
_entry.id   AF-A0A659QXT0-F1
#
_cell.length_a   1.000
_cell.length_b   1.000
_cell.length_c   1.000
_cell.angle_alpha   90.00
_cell.angle_beta   90.00
_cell.angle_gamma   90.00
#
_symmetry.space_group_name_H-M   'P 1'
#
loop_
_entity.id
_entity.type
_entity.pdbx_description
1 polymer ?
#
loop_
_entity_poly.entity_id
_entity_poly.type
_entity_poly.pdbx_seq_one_letter_code
_entity_poly.pdbx_strand_id
1 'polypeptide(L)'
;MSHNEKSPHQSPVHDTRESQPGLDSLAPSDGSHRPTPEPTPPGAQPTAPGSLKAPETANDKLTALDAFRKGSENYALTTNQG
;
A
#
# COMPACT_ATOMS: atom_id res chain seq x y z
N MET A 1 -8.09 21.12 27.71
CA MET A 1 -8.14 19.66 27.56
C MET A 1 -8.39 19.38 26.10
N SER A 2 -7.35 19.03 25.32
CA SER A 2 -7.53 18.70 23.91
C SER A 2 -8.04 17.26 23.85
N HIS A 3 -9.29 17.06 23.46
CA HIS A 3 -9.81 15.74 23.17
C HIS A 3 -9.04 15.21 21.95
N ASN A 4 -8.07 14.33 22.20
CA ASN A 4 -7.49 13.49 21.16
C ASN A 4 -8.56 12.45 20.78
N GLU A 5 -9.54 12.87 19.98
CA GLU A 5 -10.51 11.96 19.38
C GLU A 5 -9.73 10.94 18.54
N LYS A 6 -9.57 9.74 19.07
CA LYS A 6 -9.02 8.61 18.31
C LYS A 6 -10.03 8.34 17.20
N SER A 7 -9.60 8.44 15.95
CA SER A 7 -10.38 7.99 14.79
C SER A 7 -10.92 6.59 15.08
N PRO A 8 -12.22 6.33 14.89
CA PRO A 8 -12.79 5.02 15.16
C PRO A 8 -12.10 3.97 14.28
N HIS A 9 -11.55 2.93 14.90
CA HIS A 9 -10.97 1.77 14.22
C HIS A 9 -12.09 0.87 13.67
N GLN A 10 -12.87 1.37 12.71
CA GLN A 10 -14.01 0.66 12.13
C GLN A 10 -13.77 0.32 10.66
N SER A 11 -14.28 -0.84 10.25
CA SER A 11 -14.33 -1.22 8.83
C SER A 11 -15.26 -0.28 8.06
N PRO A 12 -14.95 0.08 6.81
CA PRO A 12 -15.88 0.86 5.97
C PRO A 12 -17.10 0.04 5.48
N VAL A 13 -17.08 -1.29 5.62
CA VAL A 13 -18.13 -2.20 5.13
C VAL A 13 -18.60 -3.15 6.24
N HIS A 14 -19.92 -3.27 6.40
CA HIS A 14 -20.60 -4.07 7.45
C HIS A 14 -21.87 -4.80 6.94
N ASP A 15 -22.05 -4.86 5.63
CA ASP A 15 -23.25 -5.39 4.97
C ASP A 15 -22.88 -6.19 3.72
N THR A 16 -23.90 -6.64 2.97
CA THR A 16 -23.74 -7.50 1.79
C THR A 16 -22.90 -6.90 0.66
N ARG A 17 -22.57 -5.60 0.69
CA ARG A 17 -21.65 -4.99 -0.28
C ARG A 17 -20.27 -5.63 -0.23
N GLU A 18 -19.87 -6.24 0.89
CA GLU A 18 -18.61 -7.00 0.99
C GLU A 18 -18.53 -8.17 -0.02
N SER A 19 -19.68 -8.65 -0.49
CA SER A 19 -19.82 -9.72 -1.48
C SER A 19 -20.13 -9.21 -2.89
N GLN A 20 -19.99 -7.90 -3.14
CA GLN A 20 -20.28 -7.26 -4.42
C GLN A 20 -19.03 -6.51 -4.94
N PRO A 21 -18.88 -6.34 -6.27
CA PRO A 21 -17.83 -5.49 -6.82
C PRO A 21 -18.08 -4.00 -6.49
N GLY A 22 -17.06 -3.16 -6.64
CA GLY A 22 -17.19 -1.69 -6.52
C GLY A 22 -17.07 -1.15 -5.10
N LEU A 23 -16.16 -1.71 -4.29
CA LEU A 23 -15.80 -1.14 -2.99
C LEU A 23 -14.86 0.06 -3.09
N ASP A 24 -14.27 0.29 -4.26
CA ASP A 24 -13.38 1.40 -4.58
C ASP A 24 -12.24 1.59 -3.54
N SER A 25 -12.02 2.81 -3.06
CA SER A 25 -10.93 3.12 -2.14
C SER A 25 -11.25 2.63 -0.72
N LEU A 26 -10.48 1.64 -0.25
CA LEU A 26 -10.56 1.09 1.11
C LEU A 26 -9.45 1.59 2.04
N ALA A 27 -8.48 2.33 1.49
CA ALA A 27 -7.39 2.87 2.27
C ALA A 27 -7.90 3.93 3.28
N PRO A 28 -7.34 3.97 4.50
CA PRO A 28 -7.64 5.05 5.43
C PRO A 28 -7.19 6.39 4.83
N SER A 29 -8.04 7.42 4.99
CA SER A 29 -7.84 8.74 4.39
C SER A 29 -6.60 9.48 4.92
N ASP A 30 -6.10 9.10 6.10
CA ASP A 30 -4.88 9.65 6.71
C ASP A 30 -3.58 9.09 6.09
N GLY A 31 -3.67 8.14 5.16
CA GLY A 31 -2.50 7.55 4.52
C GLY A 31 -1.68 6.62 5.41
N SER A 32 -2.14 6.31 6.63
CA SER A 32 -1.41 5.50 7.63
C SER A 32 -1.06 4.08 7.18
N HIS A 33 -1.68 3.61 6.10
CA HIS A 33 -1.38 2.33 5.46
C HIS A 33 -0.04 2.32 4.68
N ARG A 34 0.53 3.49 4.35
CA ARG A 34 1.75 3.59 3.53
C ARG A 34 2.99 3.80 4.40
N PRO A 35 3.98 2.90 4.37
CA PRO A 35 5.27 3.16 4.99
C PRO A 35 6.05 4.22 4.20
N THR A 36 6.88 5.01 4.90
CA THR A 36 7.78 5.96 4.24
C THR A 36 8.92 5.25 3.50
N PRO A 37 9.36 5.73 2.32
CA PRO A 37 10.44 5.14 1.52
C PRO A 37 11.83 5.55 2.03
N GLU A 38 12.04 5.49 3.35
CA GLU A 38 13.28 5.87 4.01
C GLU A 38 13.66 4.83 5.09
N PRO A 39 14.93 4.76 5.53
CA PRO A 39 15.34 3.87 6.61
C PRO A 39 14.60 4.16 7.92
N THR A 40 14.01 3.13 8.53
CA THR A 40 13.28 3.22 9.79
C THR A 40 13.66 2.08 10.72
N PRO A 41 13.68 2.29 12.05
CA PRO A 41 13.99 1.21 12.99
C PRO A 41 12.91 0.11 12.97
N PRO A 42 13.24 -1.11 13.44
CA PRO A 42 12.27 -2.20 13.53
C PRO A 42 11.03 -1.81 14.35
N GLY A 43 9.85 -2.11 13.82
CA GLY A 43 8.57 -1.84 14.48
C GLY A 43 8.03 -0.41 14.35
N ALA A 44 8.81 0.55 13.82
CA ALA A 44 8.32 1.93 13.64
C ALA A 44 7.36 2.09 12.45
N GLN A 45 7.50 1.26 11.41
CA GLN A 45 6.68 1.27 10.21
C GLN A 45 6.45 -0.17 9.73
N PRO A 46 5.38 -0.43 8.96
CA PRO A 46 5.24 -1.69 8.22
C PRO A 46 6.44 -1.95 7.31
N THR A 47 6.78 -3.22 7.12
CA THR A 47 7.78 -3.62 6.11
C THR A 47 7.17 -3.52 4.71
N ALA A 48 8.00 -3.32 3.68
CA ALA A 48 7.57 -3.17 2.29
C ALA A 48 8.60 -3.75 1.30
N PRO A 49 8.20 -4.05 0.05
CA PRO A 49 9.13 -4.44 -1.02
C PRO A 49 10.29 -3.44 -1.15
N GLY A 50 11.52 -3.94 -1.39
CA GLY A 50 12.72 -3.09 -1.44
C GLY A 50 12.64 -1.95 -2.48
N SER A 51 12.02 -2.20 -3.63
CA SER A 51 11.80 -1.17 -4.66
C SER A 51 10.84 -0.05 -4.24
N LEU A 52 10.04 -0.26 -3.19
CA LEU A 52 9.16 0.77 -2.59
C LEU A 52 9.76 1.37 -1.33
N LYS A 53 10.44 0.56 -0.50
CA LYS A 53 11.01 1.02 0.78
C LYS A 53 12.32 1.77 0.61
N ALA A 54 13.11 1.45 -0.41
CA ALA A 54 14.41 2.04 -0.68
C ALA A 54 14.65 2.14 -2.20
N PRO A 55 13.84 2.92 -2.94
CA PRO A 55 13.94 3.04 -4.40
C PRO A 55 15.32 3.54 -4.88
N GLU A 56 16.00 4.33 -4.05
CA GLU A 56 17.34 4.86 -4.32
C GLU A 56 18.46 3.80 -4.18
N THR A 57 18.17 2.65 -3.56
CA THR A 57 19.16 1.57 -3.43
C THR A 57 19.23 0.77 -4.73
N ALA A 58 20.24 1.08 -5.55
CA ALA A 58 20.43 0.48 -6.86
C ALA A 58 21.77 -0.27 -6.98
N ASN A 59 21.78 -1.26 -7.87
CA ASN A 59 22.98 -1.87 -8.44
C ASN A 59 22.61 -2.47 -9.80
N ASP A 60 23.60 -2.83 -10.62
CA ASP A 60 23.38 -3.32 -11.99
C ASP A 60 22.37 -4.46 -12.07
N LYS A 61 22.38 -5.36 -11.08
CA LYS A 61 21.45 -6.48 -11.04
C LYS A 61 20.03 -6.04 -10.71
N LEU A 62 19.85 -5.11 -9.75
CA LEU A 62 18.55 -4.54 -9.42
C LEU A 62 17.97 -3.73 -10.57
N THR A 63 18.80 -3.00 -11.31
CA THR A 63 18.38 -2.26 -12.51
C THR A 63 17.98 -3.23 -13.62
N ALA A 64 18.75 -4.31 -13.85
CA ALA A 64 18.40 -5.32 -14.84
C ALA A 64 17.04 -6.02 -14.55
N LEU A 65 16.56 -5.98 -13.31
CA LEU A 65 15.26 -6.53 -12.93
C LEU A 65 14.09 -5.57 -13.18
N ASP A 66 14.32 -4.28 -13.49
CA ASP A 66 13.25 -3.30 -13.76
C ASP A 66 12.31 -3.76 -14.88
N ALA A 67 12.86 -4.33 -15.95
CA ALA A 67 12.08 -4.82 -17.09
C ALA A 67 11.03 -5.89 -16.72
N PHE A 68 11.22 -6.54 -15.56
CA PHE A 68 10.36 -7.61 -15.06
C PHE A 68 9.50 -7.17 -13.87
N ARG A 69 9.72 -5.96 -13.31
CA ARG A 69 8.86 -5.44 -12.24
C ARG A 69 7.46 -5.20 -12.77
N LYS A 70 6.45 -5.53 -11.97
CA LYS A 70 5.04 -5.22 -12.22
C LYS A 70 4.53 -4.30 -11.14
N GLY A 71 4.02 -3.14 -11.56
CA GLY A 71 3.29 -2.24 -10.68
C GLY A 71 1.87 -2.74 -10.42
N SER A 72 1.14 -2.03 -9.56
CA SER A 72 -0.24 -2.34 -9.21
C SER A 72 -1.14 -1.11 -9.14
N GLU A 73 -0.61 0.01 -8.65
CA GLU A 73 -1.38 1.25 -8.48
C GLU A 73 -1.90 1.76 -9.83
N ASN A 74 -3.20 2.07 -9.90
CA ASN A 74 -3.91 2.56 -11.08
C ASN A 74 -3.96 1.57 -12.27
N TYR A 75 -3.83 0.26 -12.04
CA TYR A 75 -4.09 -0.78 -13.04
C TYR A 75 -5.43 -1.48 -12.77
N ALA A 76 -6.13 -1.85 -13.85
CA ALA A 76 -7.34 -2.67 -13.75
C ALA A 76 -7.02 -4.11 -13.32
N LEU A 77 -7.92 -4.73 -12.56
CA LEU A 77 -7.88 -6.17 -12.30
C LEU A 77 -8.23 -6.91 -13.59
N THR A 78 -7.29 -7.71 -14.09
CA THR A 78 -7.39 -8.39 -15.39
C THR A 78 -7.08 -9.88 -15.25
N THR A 79 -7.38 -10.63 -16.31
CA THR A 79 -6.88 -12.00 -16.43
C THR A 79 -5.40 -11.98 -16.87
N ASN A 80 -4.76 -13.14 -16.94
CA ASN A 80 -3.40 -13.21 -17.50
C ASN A 80 -3.34 -12.89 -19.01
N GLN A 81 -4.47 -12.78 -19.71
CA GLN A 81 -4.55 -12.41 -21.12
C GLN A 81 -4.70 -10.89 -21.34
N GLY A 82 -4.66 -10.10 -20.25
CA GLY A 82 -5.16 -8.73 -20.23
C GLY A 82 -6.66 -8.69 -20.00
#